data_AF-A0A7C5PVX3-F1
#
_entry.id   AF-A0A7C5PVX3-F1
#
_cell.length_a   1.000
_cell.length_b   1.000
_cell.length_c   1.000
_cell.angle_alpha   90.00
_cell.angle_beta   90.00
_cell.angle_gamma   90.00
#
_symmetry.space_group_name_H-M   'P 1'
#
loop_
_entity.id
_entity.type
_entity.pdbx_description
1 polymer ?
#
loop_
_entity_poly.entity_id
_entity_poly.type
_entity_poly.pdbx_seq_one_letter_code
_entity_poly.pdbx_strand_id
1 'polypeptide(L)'
;MAVSRFLPFVILLLLVSSCSNSPSPVLLFASDRAGNGDIFALDARGNLSNLTNTPNGDWAPKWSPDGKQIVFTSHREGQSDVWLMDAGGGNPRNLSQNPAWDYSPSWSPDGTQIVFISERDGDAEVFIQATDSPTATQLTFNEHQDKLPNWSPDGDKIALASIINGREQIYSLDLKAQNALSPLLPPDLNGANPVWSPGGKEIAFIGWQNSATIDIYTLNLQTQELNKRYSDTAWIGSLNWSADGQWLLFTGRKNRNHDLMALNLASGQVRQLTNSPAWDDFPALKGKMGEFASGEHSSIRKFAPSQIRPFIYGVNLADLANAYLIQDIGFSAIKGYVNWATIETTPGAYRWTDPDNVLRAAEGAGAAVLLRVHGTPQWARPPDSSQSSPPANQEDFARFMRQLARRYRGRVTAYEIWNEPNLNYEWGYRAPDPAEYAELLKTAYQAIKAEDPAALVVSAGPAPTGEGKPPEVLGDLDFIEGMYQAGAKGYFDALGSHLYSNFPPDFDSPAEITFARVAKQRQIMLKYEDADTPVWITEMGWSLKTHWDLGEYHNQGLSELEQAQYLQRAYQKIQTDWPWVEAAFLFNLDFSLAPWYKANQQMRWYAILNPDRTPRPAYVTLRKY
;
A
#
# COMPACT_ATOMS: atom_id res chain seq x y z
N MET A 1 -31.23 38.05 52.34
CA MET A 1 -30.49 38.53 51.15
C MET A 1 -29.15 37.82 51.14
N ALA A 2 -28.64 37.17 50.11
CA ALA A 2 -29.06 36.77 48.78
C ALA A 2 -27.96 35.78 48.32
N VAL A 3 -28.28 34.58 47.79
CA VAL A 3 -28.06 34.20 46.36
C VAL A 3 -26.55 34.04 46.03
N SER A 4 -25.98 32.96 45.47
CA SER A 4 -26.40 31.71 44.83
C SER A 4 -25.17 30.84 44.51
N ARG A 5 -25.38 29.51 44.44
CA ARG A 5 -24.95 28.50 43.41
C ARG A 5 -23.51 28.59 42.83
N PHE A 6 -22.69 27.54 42.71
CA PHE A 6 -22.90 26.19 42.13
C PHE A 6 -21.78 25.22 42.57
N LEU A 7 -22.10 23.94 42.79
CA LEU A 7 -21.30 22.76 42.37
C LEU A 7 -21.82 22.37 40.96
N PRO A 8 -21.07 21.67 40.04
CA PRO A 8 -20.53 20.32 40.31
C PRO A 8 -19.28 19.82 39.52
N PHE A 9 -18.71 18.72 40.05
CA PHE A 9 -18.14 17.48 39.47
C PHE A 9 -17.50 17.35 38.06
N VAL A 10 -16.43 16.53 38.04
CA VAL A 10 -15.81 15.76 36.95
C VAL A 10 -16.46 14.35 36.88
N ILE A 11 -16.54 13.75 35.67
CA ILE A 11 -17.02 12.39 35.24
C ILE A 11 -18.47 12.29 34.70
N LEU A 12 -18.61 11.77 33.47
CA LEU A 12 -19.67 10.87 32.95
C LEU A 12 -19.02 10.08 31.77
N LEU A 13 -18.85 8.76 31.68
CA LEU A 13 -19.54 7.55 32.19
C LEU A 13 -20.98 7.45 31.69
N LEU A 14 -21.32 6.42 30.91
CA LEU A 14 -22.74 6.08 30.77
C LEU A 14 -23.29 5.60 32.11
N LEU A 15 -24.32 6.29 32.58
CA LEU A 15 -25.19 5.84 33.66
C LEU A 15 -26.54 5.45 33.07
N VAL A 16 -26.83 4.15 33.10
CA VAL A 16 -28.19 3.63 33.30
C VAL A 16 -28.19 3.07 34.73
N SER A 17 -29.12 3.53 35.58
CA SER A 17 -29.32 3.03 36.96
C SER A 17 -29.81 1.58 36.90
N SER A 18 -29.40 0.60 37.71
CA SER A 18 -29.06 0.62 39.13
C SER A 18 -28.19 -0.61 39.53
N CYS A 19 -27.52 -0.51 40.68
CA CYS A 19 -26.75 -1.54 41.42
C CYS A 19 -25.33 -1.92 40.93
N SER A 20 -24.33 -1.37 41.63
CA SER A 20 -23.04 -1.99 42.01
C SER A 20 -22.20 -2.71 40.94
N ASN A 21 -21.77 -2.01 39.88
CA ASN A 21 -20.53 -2.30 39.13
C ASN A 21 -20.23 -1.14 38.18
N SER A 22 -19.21 -0.32 38.46
CA SER A 22 -18.68 0.60 37.45
C SER A 22 -18.09 -0.23 36.31
N PRO A 23 -18.51 -0.06 35.04
CA PRO A 23 -17.93 -0.82 33.95
C PRO A 23 -16.45 -0.43 33.81
N SER A 24 -15.60 -1.44 33.70
CA SER A 24 -14.17 -1.26 33.51
C SER A 24 -13.89 -0.71 32.10
N PRO A 25 -12.84 0.10 31.89
CA PRO A 25 -12.45 0.57 30.56
C PRO A 25 -12.25 -0.60 29.59
N VAL A 26 -12.76 -0.44 28.37
CA VAL A 26 -12.68 -1.41 27.27
C VAL A 26 -11.94 -0.77 26.10
N LEU A 27 -11.01 -1.52 25.53
CA LEU A 27 -10.23 -1.12 24.37
C LEU A 27 -10.74 -1.88 23.15
N LEU A 28 -11.02 -1.14 22.08
CA LEU A 28 -11.59 -1.65 20.85
C LEU A 28 -10.56 -1.55 19.74
N PHE A 29 -10.42 -2.62 18.96
CA PHE A 29 -9.34 -2.73 18.00
C PHE A 29 -9.59 -3.69 16.86
N ALA A 30 -8.93 -3.50 15.73
CA ALA A 30 -8.82 -4.49 14.67
C ALA A 30 -7.51 -5.29 14.76
N SER A 31 -7.55 -6.59 14.46
CA SER A 31 -6.37 -7.47 14.39
C SER A 31 -6.60 -8.63 13.43
N ASP A 32 -5.56 -9.07 12.71
CA ASP A 32 -5.64 -10.19 11.77
C ASP A 32 -5.29 -11.56 12.40
N ARG A 33 -5.22 -11.61 13.74
CA ARG A 33 -4.86 -12.81 14.51
C ARG A 33 -5.75 -14.02 14.21
N ALA A 34 -6.97 -13.79 13.72
CA ALA A 34 -7.94 -14.83 13.38
C ALA A 34 -7.82 -15.35 11.95
N GLY A 35 -7.04 -14.71 11.07
CA GLY A 35 -6.95 -15.12 9.67
C GLY A 35 -6.98 -13.95 8.71
N ASN A 36 -7.93 -13.04 8.95
CA ASN A 36 -8.26 -11.82 8.24
C ASN A 36 -8.63 -10.76 9.32
N GLY A 37 -8.63 -9.47 8.97
CA GLY A 37 -8.90 -8.41 9.95
C GLY A 37 -10.23 -8.61 10.66
N ASP A 38 -10.22 -8.59 11.99
CA ASP A 38 -11.40 -8.73 12.84
C ASP A 38 -11.37 -7.71 13.99
N ILE A 39 -12.55 -7.33 14.50
CA ILE A 39 -12.70 -6.39 15.60
C ILE A 39 -12.72 -7.13 16.94
N PHE A 40 -11.82 -6.74 17.84
CA PHE A 40 -11.68 -7.26 19.18
C PHE A 40 -11.96 -6.20 20.25
N ALA A 41 -12.51 -6.67 21.37
CA ALA A 41 -12.63 -5.89 22.60
C ALA A 41 -11.78 -6.51 23.71
N LEU A 42 -10.98 -5.69 24.37
CA LEU A 42 -10.20 -6.05 25.55
C LEU A 42 -10.70 -5.27 26.77
N ASP A 43 -11.07 -5.97 27.84
CA ASP A 43 -11.42 -5.33 29.11
C ASP A 43 -10.20 -5.10 30.04
N ALA A 44 -10.40 -4.32 31.11
CA ALA A 44 -9.36 -4.05 32.11
C ALA A 44 -8.82 -5.27 32.88
N ARG A 45 -9.51 -6.41 32.79
CA ARG A 45 -9.09 -7.68 33.41
C ARG A 45 -8.21 -8.50 32.46
N GLY A 46 -8.07 -8.07 31.20
CA GLY A 46 -7.33 -8.75 30.16
C GLY A 46 -8.14 -9.79 29.41
N ASN A 47 -9.48 -9.78 29.53
CA ASN A 47 -10.33 -10.66 28.74
C ASN A 47 -10.45 -10.10 27.33
N LEU A 48 -10.10 -10.93 26.35
CA LEU A 48 -10.17 -10.62 24.93
C LEU A 48 -11.38 -11.31 24.30
N SER A 49 -12.22 -10.55 23.63
CA SER A 49 -13.39 -11.05 22.89
C SER A 49 -13.26 -10.66 21.41
N ASN A 50 -13.46 -11.63 20.50
CA ASN A 50 -13.63 -11.34 19.08
C ASN A 50 -15.10 -10.96 18.82
N LEU A 51 -15.36 -9.79 18.27
CA LEU A 51 -16.68 -9.24 18.00
C LEU A 51 -17.14 -9.50 16.55
N THR A 52 -16.21 -9.76 15.64
CA THR A 52 -16.50 -10.11 14.25
C THR A 52 -15.82 -11.42 13.86
N ASN A 53 -16.31 -12.05 12.80
CA ASN A 53 -15.72 -13.25 12.23
C ASN A 53 -16.27 -13.41 10.82
N THR A 54 -15.81 -12.56 9.91
CA THR A 54 -16.19 -12.63 8.50
C THR A 54 -15.01 -13.11 7.66
N PRO A 55 -15.17 -13.60 6.42
CA PRO A 55 -14.02 -14.03 5.60
C PRO A 55 -13.13 -12.88 5.08
N ASN A 56 -13.68 -11.67 5.00
CA ASN A 56 -12.97 -10.46 4.55
C ASN A 56 -12.72 -9.54 5.76
N GLY A 57 -11.85 -8.54 5.63
CA GLY A 57 -11.42 -7.74 6.79
C GLY A 57 -12.49 -6.80 7.36
N ASP A 58 -12.52 -6.66 8.68
CA ASP A 58 -13.22 -5.63 9.44
C ASP A 58 -12.18 -4.73 10.16
N TRP A 59 -12.23 -3.41 9.95
CA TRP A 59 -11.18 -2.45 10.34
C TRP A 59 -11.73 -1.12 10.89
N ALA A 60 -10.82 -0.27 11.39
CA ALA A 60 -11.10 1.09 11.87
C ALA A 60 -12.31 1.24 12.82
N PRO A 61 -12.45 0.41 13.88
CA PRO A 61 -13.62 0.45 14.73
C PRO A 61 -13.63 1.68 15.64
N LYS A 62 -14.80 2.29 15.84
CA LYS A 62 -15.02 3.44 16.75
C LYS A 62 -16.27 3.25 17.59
N TRP A 63 -16.15 3.54 18.89
CA TRP A 63 -17.28 3.60 19.81
C TRP A 63 -18.20 4.79 19.50
N SER A 64 -19.50 4.59 19.63
CA SER A 64 -20.44 5.71 19.77
C SER A 64 -20.11 6.52 21.03
N PRO A 65 -20.45 7.83 21.08
CA PRO A 65 -20.22 8.65 22.28
C PRO A 65 -20.90 8.07 23.54
N ASP A 66 -22.01 7.36 23.31
CA ASP A 66 -22.79 6.67 24.33
C ASP A 66 -22.36 5.20 24.52
N GLY A 67 -21.28 4.74 23.90
CA GLY A 67 -20.69 3.41 24.11
C GLY A 67 -21.61 2.20 23.83
N LYS A 68 -22.81 2.40 23.27
CA LYS A 68 -23.77 1.31 22.99
C LYS A 68 -23.59 0.69 21.62
N GLN A 69 -22.94 1.40 20.70
CA GLN A 69 -22.75 0.98 19.32
C GLN A 69 -21.30 1.13 18.89
N ILE A 70 -20.95 0.38 17.86
CA ILE A 70 -19.66 0.43 17.19
C ILE A 70 -19.92 0.70 15.71
N VAL A 71 -19.20 1.68 15.15
CA VAL A 71 -19.08 1.87 13.70
C VAL A 71 -17.73 1.35 13.25
N PHE A 72 -17.68 0.75 12.07
CA PHE A 72 -16.45 0.16 11.54
C PHE A 72 -16.50 0.05 10.01
N THR A 73 -15.34 -0.19 9.41
CA THR A 73 -15.20 -0.50 7.99
C THR A 73 -15.21 -2.01 7.80
N SER A 74 -15.94 -2.51 6.81
CA SER A 74 -16.08 -3.94 6.54
C SER A 74 -15.99 -4.23 5.05
N HIS A 75 -15.23 -5.25 4.68
CA HIS A 75 -15.08 -5.73 3.30
C HIS A 75 -15.93 -6.98 2.99
N ARG A 76 -16.83 -7.37 3.89
CA ARG A 76 -17.57 -8.65 3.82
C ARG A 76 -18.43 -8.86 2.58
N GLU A 77 -18.78 -7.79 1.87
CA GLU A 77 -19.58 -7.84 0.63
C GLU A 77 -18.74 -7.65 -0.65
N GLY A 78 -17.40 -7.58 -0.53
CA GLY A 78 -16.44 -7.49 -1.63
C GLY A 78 -15.87 -6.09 -1.84
N GLN A 79 -16.69 -5.05 -1.64
CA GLN A 79 -16.26 -3.66 -1.48
C GLN A 79 -16.16 -3.28 0.00
N SER A 80 -15.46 -2.19 0.27
CA SER A 80 -15.47 -1.56 1.60
C SER A 80 -16.78 -0.82 1.83
N ASP A 81 -17.43 -1.09 2.96
CA ASP A 81 -18.63 -0.37 3.42
C ASP A 81 -18.49 0.04 4.88
N VAL A 82 -19.28 1.05 5.29
CA VAL A 82 -19.43 1.46 6.69
C VAL A 82 -20.56 0.67 7.35
N TRP A 83 -20.23 -0.02 8.45
CA TRP A 83 -21.15 -0.88 9.17
C TRP A 83 -21.35 -0.41 10.62
N LEU A 84 -22.53 -0.73 11.16
CA LEU A 84 -22.88 -0.52 12.55
C LEU A 84 -23.20 -1.86 13.23
N MET A 85 -22.83 -1.99 14.50
CA MET A 85 -23.23 -3.10 15.36
C MET A 85 -23.43 -2.66 16.80
N ASP A 86 -24.08 -3.49 17.61
CA ASP A 86 -24.14 -3.29 19.06
C ASP A 86 -22.76 -3.43 19.70
N ALA A 87 -22.56 -2.82 20.86
CA ALA A 87 -21.32 -2.88 21.64
C ALA A 87 -20.81 -4.32 21.90
N GLY A 88 -21.72 -5.29 21.93
CA GLY A 88 -21.39 -6.72 22.13
C GLY A 88 -21.14 -7.51 20.84
N GLY A 89 -21.11 -6.87 19.66
CA GLY A 89 -20.95 -7.51 18.35
C GLY A 89 -22.25 -8.00 17.69
N GLY A 90 -23.40 -7.80 18.35
CA GLY A 90 -24.71 -8.19 17.82
C GLY A 90 -25.26 -7.23 16.76
N ASN A 91 -26.25 -7.71 15.99
CA ASN A 91 -27.03 -6.91 15.04
C ASN A 91 -26.22 -6.06 14.03
N PRO A 92 -25.23 -6.65 13.31
CA PRO A 92 -24.48 -5.91 12.29
C PRO A 92 -25.40 -5.49 11.14
N ARG A 93 -25.29 -4.23 10.69
CA ARG A 93 -25.98 -3.70 9.51
C ARG A 93 -25.09 -2.79 8.66
N ASN A 94 -25.21 -2.89 7.35
CA ASN A 94 -24.57 -2.00 6.38
C ASN A 94 -25.25 -0.62 6.44
N LEU A 95 -24.52 0.43 6.83
CA LEU A 95 -25.03 1.80 6.93
C LEU A 95 -24.95 2.50 5.57
N SER A 96 -23.81 2.42 4.87
CA SER A 96 -23.56 3.16 3.63
C SER A 96 -24.30 2.59 2.43
N GLN A 97 -24.40 1.26 2.31
CA GLN A 97 -25.12 0.55 1.25
C GLN A 97 -24.80 1.07 -0.15
N ASN A 98 -23.50 1.26 -0.44
CA ASN A 98 -23.06 1.80 -1.72
C ASN A 98 -22.12 0.80 -2.43
N PRO A 99 -22.14 0.72 -3.77
CA PRO A 99 -21.15 -0.07 -4.48
C PRO A 99 -19.74 0.52 -4.34
N ALA A 100 -19.60 1.85 -4.20
CA ALA A 100 -18.31 2.51 -4.02
C ALA A 100 -17.64 2.13 -2.69
N TRP A 101 -16.35 2.45 -2.57
CA TRP A 101 -15.61 2.16 -1.35
C TRP A 101 -15.91 3.23 -0.30
N ASP A 102 -16.46 2.80 0.83
CA ASP A 102 -16.74 3.63 1.98
C ASP A 102 -15.93 3.15 3.20
N TYR A 103 -15.15 4.04 3.82
CA TYR A 103 -14.19 3.68 4.88
C TYR A 103 -13.83 4.83 5.83
N SER A 104 -13.04 4.52 6.87
CA SER A 104 -12.58 5.48 7.90
C SER A 104 -13.71 6.26 8.61
N PRO A 105 -14.70 5.58 9.22
CA PRO A 105 -15.82 6.26 9.85
C PRO A 105 -15.45 6.95 11.17
N SER A 106 -16.14 8.05 11.49
CA SER A 106 -16.11 8.73 12.79
C SER A 106 -17.51 9.19 13.20
N TRP A 107 -17.83 9.06 14.49
CA TRP A 107 -19.08 9.55 15.06
C TRP A 107 -19.10 11.07 15.21
N SER A 108 -20.28 11.66 15.04
CA SER A 108 -20.57 12.98 15.58
C SER A 108 -20.64 12.95 17.12
N PRO A 109 -20.31 14.05 17.84
CA PRO A 109 -20.32 14.10 19.30
C PRO A 109 -21.68 13.81 19.94
N ASP A 110 -22.77 14.08 19.22
CA ASP A 110 -24.14 13.81 19.64
C ASP A 110 -24.59 12.35 19.35
N GLY A 111 -23.78 11.59 18.62
CA GLY A 111 -24.05 10.19 18.27
C GLY A 111 -25.15 9.99 17.23
N THR A 112 -25.55 11.03 16.48
CA THR A 112 -26.65 10.93 15.49
C THR A 112 -26.17 10.67 14.08
N GLN A 113 -24.92 11.04 13.75
CA GLN A 113 -24.36 11.02 12.41
C GLN A 113 -22.98 10.37 12.38
N ILE A 114 -22.61 9.87 11.21
CA ILE A 114 -21.30 9.32 10.88
C ILE A 114 -20.70 10.15 9.75
N VAL A 115 -19.46 10.60 9.90
CA VAL A 115 -18.62 11.04 8.78
C VAL A 115 -17.75 9.88 8.32
N PHE A 116 -17.51 9.75 7.02
CA PHE A 116 -16.66 8.72 6.42
C PHE A 116 -16.07 9.21 5.09
N ILE A 117 -15.13 8.45 4.53
CA ILE A 117 -14.61 8.66 3.18
C ILE A 117 -15.38 7.79 2.20
N SER A 118 -15.72 8.32 1.01
CA SER A 118 -16.39 7.61 -0.07
C SER A 118 -15.68 7.87 -1.40
N GLU A 119 -15.51 6.85 -2.24
CA GLU A 119 -14.96 6.99 -3.60
C GLU A 119 -16.03 7.08 -4.71
N ARG A 120 -17.27 7.44 -4.36
CA ARG A 120 -18.44 7.29 -5.25
C ARG A 120 -18.43 8.16 -6.52
N ASP A 121 -17.64 9.22 -6.57
CA ASP A 121 -17.48 10.12 -7.71
C ASP A 121 -16.15 9.90 -8.47
N GLY A 122 -15.33 8.95 -8.02
CA GLY A 122 -14.13 8.47 -8.71
C GLY A 122 -12.82 8.75 -7.98
N ASP A 123 -12.86 9.57 -6.94
CA ASP A 123 -11.78 9.89 -5.99
C ASP A 123 -12.30 9.99 -4.55
N ALA A 124 -11.40 10.06 -3.57
CA ALA A 124 -11.73 9.89 -2.15
C ALA A 124 -12.21 11.20 -1.52
N GLU A 125 -13.47 11.26 -1.13
CA GLU A 125 -14.13 12.47 -0.63
C GLU A 125 -14.83 12.27 0.73
N VAL A 126 -15.06 13.35 1.47
CA VAL A 126 -15.72 13.33 2.78
C VAL A 126 -17.23 13.32 2.62
N PHE A 127 -17.89 12.35 3.25
CA PHE A 127 -19.34 12.20 3.30
C PHE A 127 -19.86 12.13 4.72
N ILE A 128 -21.13 12.53 4.88
CA ILE A 128 -21.86 12.42 6.15
C ILE A 128 -23.19 11.70 5.94
N GLN A 129 -23.58 10.88 6.91
CA GLN A 129 -24.86 10.17 6.92
C GLN A 129 -25.43 10.06 8.33
N ALA A 130 -26.75 10.30 8.45
CA ALA A 130 -27.47 10.05 9.70
C ALA A 130 -27.64 8.54 9.92
N THR A 131 -27.51 8.08 11.17
CA THR A 131 -27.52 6.65 11.48
C THR A 131 -28.85 5.94 11.18
N ASP A 132 -29.94 6.68 11.11
CA ASP A 132 -31.31 6.23 10.82
C ASP A 132 -31.77 6.53 9.38
N SER A 133 -30.89 7.09 8.54
CA SER A 133 -31.17 7.44 7.15
C SER A 133 -30.31 6.62 6.20
N PRO A 134 -30.83 6.17 5.04
CA PRO A 134 -30.04 5.54 3.99
C PRO A 134 -29.30 6.57 3.10
N THR A 135 -29.54 7.87 3.29
CA THR A 135 -29.00 8.91 2.39
C THR A 135 -27.75 9.54 2.98
N ALA A 136 -26.65 9.49 2.23
CA ALA A 136 -25.40 10.17 2.51
C ALA A 136 -25.23 11.45 1.68
N THR A 137 -24.64 12.49 2.28
CA THR A 137 -24.38 13.80 1.66
C THR A 137 -22.88 14.04 1.52
N GLN A 138 -22.44 14.50 0.35
CA GLN A 138 -21.05 14.88 0.09
C GLN A 138 -20.72 16.24 0.72
N LEU A 139 -19.55 16.34 1.35
CA LEU A 139 -19.09 17.58 2.00
C LEU A 139 -17.94 18.25 1.26
N THR A 140 -17.10 17.49 0.55
CA THR A 140 -15.94 17.97 -0.22
C THR A 140 -16.09 17.57 -1.69
N PHE A 141 -15.65 18.44 -2.61
CA PHE A 141 -15.90 18.34 -4.07
C PHE A 141 -14.67 18.73 -4.89
N ASN A 142 -13.49 18.34 -4.42
CA ASN A 142 -12.19 18.70 -4.98
C ASN A 142 -11.63 17.54 -5.85
N GLU A 143 -10.39 17.66 -6.32
CA GLU A 143 -9.71 16.57 -7.07
C GLU A 143 -8.54 16.00 -6.22
N HIS A 144 -8.66 16.05 -4.91
CA HIS A 144 -7.65 15.63 -3.94
C HIS A 144 -8.07 14.30 -3.31
N GLN A 145 -7.12 13.61 -2.68
CA GLN A 145 -7.47 12.44 -1.87
C GLN A 145 -7.69 12.86 -0.41
N ASP A 146 -8.94 12.97 0.01
CA ASP A 146 -9.32 13.26 1.39
C ASP A 146 -9.36 11.97 2.24
N LYS A 147 -8.83 12.04 3.46
CA LYS A 147 -8.53 10.86 4.29
C LYS A 147 -8.81 11.11 5.78
N LEU A 148 -9.19 10.03 6.48
CA LEU A 148 -9.23 9.94 7.95
C LEU A 148 -9.97 11.09 8.67
N PRO A 149 -11.25 11.36 8.33
CA PRO A 149 -12.00 12.47 8.91
C PRO A 149 -12.34 12.20 10.38
N ASN A 150 -12.16 13.21 11.24
CA ASN A 150 -12.51 13.15 12.66
C ASN A 150 -13.26 14.42 13.10
N TRP A 151 -14.41 14.25 13.75
CA TRP A 151 -15.22 15.35 14.29
C TRP A 151 -14.53 16.08 15.43
N SER A 152 -14.72 17.40 15.49
CA SER A 152 -14.40 18.19 16.67
C SER A 152 -15.39 17.87 17.80
N PRO A 153 -14.96 17.93 19.08
CA PRO A 153 -15.84 17.62 20.22
C PRO A 153 -17.07 18.53 20.35
N ASP A 154 -17.02 19.74 19.78
CA ASP A 154 -18.11 20.72 19.81
C ASP A 154 -19.13 20.56 18.67
N GLY A 155 -18.79 19.79 17.64
CA GLY A 155 -19.68 19.51 16.54
C GLY A 155 -19.57 20.41 15.31
N ASP A 156 -18.69 21.39 15.32
CA ASP A 156 -18.70 22.44 14.29
C ASP A 156 -17.70 22.19 13.16
N LYS A 157 -16.73 21.30 13.37
CA LYS A 157 -15.60 21.10 12.46
C LYS A 157 -15.28 19.62 12.29
N ILE A 158 -14.62 19.32 11.16
CA ILE A 158 -14.03 18.01 10.89
C ILE A 158 -12.56 18.25 10.54
N ALA A 159 -11.65 17.51 11.18
CA ALA A 159 -10.24 17.48 10.80
C ALA A 159 -10.01 16.28 9.88
N LEU A 160 -9.27 16.48 8.78
CA LEU A 160 -8.95 15.45 7.80
C LEU A 160 -7.54 15.65 7.25
N ALA A 161 -6.97 14.60 6.67
CA ALA A 161 -5.79 14.72 5.82
C ALA A 161 -6.22 14.83 4.35
N SER A 162 -5.49 15.60 3.54
CA SER A 162 -5.72 15.76 2.11
C SER A 162 -4.40 15.76 1.34
N ILE A 163 -4.35 15.07 0.20
CA ILE A 163 -3.15 15.03 -0.66
C ILE A 163 -3.29 16.03 -1.80
N ILE A 164 -2.49 17.10 -1.75
CA ILE A 164 -2.50 18.18 -2.75
C ILE A 164 -1.09 18.31 -3.34
N ASN A 165 -0.97 18.15 -4.66
CA ASN A 165 0.31 18.23 -5.39
C ASN A 165 1.42 17.34 -4.78
N GLY A 166 1.05 16.11 -4.36
CA GLY A 166 1.97 15.14 -3.77
C GLY A 166 2.36 15.41 -2.31
N ARG A 167 1.71 16.36 -1.63
CA ARG A 167 1.88 16.60 -0.19
C ARG A 167 0.61 16.26 0.57
N GLU A 168 0.74 15.43 1.60
CA GLU A 168 -0.34 15.10 2.53
C GLU A 168 -0.31 16.10 3.69
N GLN A 169 -1.34 16.93 3.82
CA GLN A 169 -1.47 17.92 4.90
C GLN A 169 -2.79 17.79 5.64
N ILE A 170 -2.85 18.38 6.83
CA ILE A 170 -4.05 18.37 7.67
C ILE A 170 -4.86 19.63 7.44
N TYR A 171 -6.16 19.45 7.23
CA TYR A 171 -7.13 20.49 7.02
C TYR A 171 -8.26 20.43 8.05
N SER A 172 -8.86 21.58 8.32
CA SER A 172 -10.14 21.70 9.02
C SER A 172 -11.22 22.07 8.02
N LEU A 173 -12.30 21.29 8.00
CA LEU A 173 -13.55 21.58 7.33
C LEU A 173 -14.51 22.25 8.32
N ASP A 174 -15.06 23.40 7.97
CA ASP A 174 -16.01 24.14 8.81
C ASP A 174 -17.46 23.94 8.33
N LEU A 175 -18.26 23.22 9.13
CA LEU A 175 -19.63 22.86 8.77
C LEU A 175 -20.60 24.06 8.80
N LYS A 176 -20.23 25.16 9.46
CA LYS A 176 -21.02 26.38 9.54
C LYS A 176 -20.67 27.39 8.44
N ALA A 177 -19.48 27.29 7.86
CA ALA A 177 -18.98 28.18 6.83
C ALA A 177 -19.04 27.57 5.43
N GLN A 178 -20.20 27.01 5.04
CA GLN A 178 -20.41 26.37 3.73
C GLN A 178 -19.34 25.30 3.40
N ASN A 179 -18.91 24.52 4.40
CA ASN A 179 -17.89 23.48 4.24
C ASN A 179 -16.55 24.04 3.74
N ALA A 180 -16.14 25.23 4.21
CA ALA A 180 -14.85 25.80 3.86
C ALA A 180 -13.70 24.95 4.44
N LEU A 181 -12.72 24.61 3.59
CA LEU A 181 -11.53 23.84 3.94
C LEU A 181 -10.33 24.77 4.19
N SER A 182 -9.60 24.59 5.31
CA SER A 182 -8.45 25.44 5.68
C SER A 182 -7.27 24.61 6.22
N PRO A 183 -6.01 24.86 5.78
CA PRO A 183 -4.85 24.11 6.25
C PRO A 183 -4.52 24.44 7.71
N LEU A 184 -4.04 23.44 8.45
CA LEU A 184 -3.65 23.59 9.87
C LEU A 184 -2.14 23.55 10.12
N LEU A 185 -1.35 23.05 9.15
CA LEU A 185 0.09 22.83 9.33
C LEU A 185 0.94 23.85 8.56
N PRO A 186 2.19 24.09 8.99
CA PRO A 186 3.19 24.77 8.18
C PRO A 186 3.39 24.11 6.80
N PRO A 187 3.72 24.86 5.72
CA PRO A 187 3.80 24.33 4.36
C PRO A 187 4.87 23.24 4.11
N ASP A 188 5.85 23.13 5.01
CA ASP A 188 6.99 22.20 4.95
C ASP A 188 6.78 20.94 5.80
N LEU A 189 5.66 20.84 6.52
CA LEU A 189 5.30 19.67 7.32
C LEU A 189 4.15 18.92 6.66
N ASN A 190 4.37 17.66 6.34
CA ASN A 190 3.30 16.73 5.99
C ASN A 190 2.68 16.16 7.26
N GLY A 191 1.42 15.76 7.19
CA GLY A 191 0.75 15.11 8.30
C GLY A 191 -0.50 14.34 7.91
N ALA A 192 -0.77 13.29 8.67
CA ALA A 192 -1.89 12.37 8.51
C ALA A 192 -2.53 12.02 9.88
N ASN A 193 -3.68 11.35 9.82
CA ASN A 193 -4.43 10.86 10.99
C ASN A 193 -4.67 11.95 12.07
N PRO A 194 -5.30 13.09 11.74
CA PRO A 194 -5.62 14.09 12.73
C PRO A 194 -6.67 13.59 13.73
N VAL A 195 -6.42 13.74 15.02
CA VAL A 195 -7.38 13.42 16.09
C VAL A 195 -7.46 14.54 17.12
N TRP A 196 -8.68 14.97 17.41
CA TRP A 196 -8.96 16.00 18.40
C TRP A 196 -8.72 15.49 19.81
N SER A 197 -8.08 16.32 20.63
CA SER A 197 -8.09 16.14 22.08
C SER A 197 -9.54 16.17 22.60
N PRO A 198 -9.86 15.47 23.71
CA PRO A 198 -11.24 15.42 24.23
C PRO A 198 -11.85 16.80 24.53
N GLY A 199 -11.01 17.78 24.89
CA GLY A 199 -11.43 19.15 25.15
C GLY A 199 -11.44 20.08 23.92
N GLY A 200 -11.07 19.59 22.74
CA GLY A 200 -11.09 20.35 21.48
C GLY A 200 -10.01 21.45 21.34
N LYS A 201 -9.05 21.53 22.26
CA LYS A 201 -8.02 22.61 22.26
C LYS A 201 -6.79 22.27 21.44
N GLU A 202 -6.51 20.98 21.29
CA GLU A 202 -5.37 20.45 20.57
C GLU A 202 -5.80 19.40 19.54
N ILE A 203 -5.00 19.24 18.49
CA ILE A 203 -5.04 18.12 17.55
C ILE A 203 -3.72 17.35 17.65
N ALA A 204 -3.79 16.04 17.82
CA ALA A 204 -2.64 15.15 17.65
C ALA A 204 -2.65 14.58 16.23
N PHE A 205 -1.47 14.35 15.67
CA PHE A 205 -1.33 13.82 14.32
C PHE A 205 0.03 13.14 14.10
N ILE A 206 0.12 12.36 13.03
CA ILE A 206 1.35 11.73 12.57
C ILE A 206 1.98 12.65 11.53
N GLY A 207 3.24 13.05 11.69
CA GLY A 207 3.88 14.05 10.82
C GLY A 207 5.28 13.67 10.36
N TRP A 208 5.68 14.18 9.20
CA TRP A 208 7.01 13.95 8.62
C TRP A 208 7.41 15.10 7.68
N GLN A 209 8.71 15.43 7.67
CA GLN A 209 9.29 16.40 6.73
C GLN A 209 10.01 15.69 5.56
N ASN A 210 10.58 14.50 5.84
CA ASN A 210 11.24 13.64 4.88
C ASN A 210 10.93 12.17 5.24
N SER A 211 11.37 11.21 4.42
CA SER A 211 11.06 9.79 4.60
C SER A 211 11.88 9.08 5.69
N ALA A 212 12.78 9.77 6.40
CA ALA A 212 13.69 9.11 7.36
C ALA A 212 13.04 8.86 8.73
N THR A 213 12.10 9.69 9.15
CA THR A 213 11.45 9.59 10.46
C THR A 213 9.97 9.93 10.36
N ILE A 214 9.15 9.17 11.08
CA ILE A 214 7.74 9.45 11.28
C ILE A 214 7.55 9.82 12.76
N ASP A 215 6.90 10.94 13.02
CA ASP A 215 6.77 11.52 14.36
C ASP A 215 5.29 11.67 14.76
N ILE A 216 5.03 11.72 16.06
CA ILE A 216 3.74 12.15 16.62
C ILE A 216 3.87 13.60 17.08
N TYR A 217 2.95 14.46 16.64
CA TYR A 217 2.86 15.86 17.03
C TYR A 217 1.55 16.16 17.76
N THR A 218 1.55 17.23 18.55
CA THR A 218 0.35 17.91 19.03
C THR A 218 0.40 19.39 18.65
N LEU A 219 -0.66 19.90 18.01
CA LEU A 219 -0.85 21.30 17.67
C LEU A 219 -1.89 21.94 18.59
N ASN A 220 -1.52 23.02 19.26
CA ASN A 220 -2.46 23.85 20.00
C ASN A 220 -3.18 24.82 19.06
N LEU A 221 -4.51 24.77 19.00
CA LEU A 221 -5.27 25.54 18.03
C LEU A 221 -5.39 27.03 18.39
N GLN A 222 -5.21 27.39 19.65
CA GLN A 222 -5.26 28.79 20.09
C GLN A 222 -3.91 29.48 19.94
N THR A 223 -2.83 28.84 20.39
CA THR A 223 -1.48 29.42 20.37
C THR A 223 -0.72 29.12 19.08
N GLN A 224 -1.20 28.17 18.27
CA GLN A 224 -0.52 27.62 17.09
C GLN A 224 0.84 26.96 17.44
N GLU A 225 1.02 26.59 18.70
CA GLU A 225 2.23 25.92 19.18
C GLU A 225 2.25 24.45 18.73
N LEU A 226 3.32 24.06 18.04
CA LEU A 226 3.52 22.72 17.51
C LEU A 226 4.57 21.97 18.36
N ASN A 227 4.16 20.86 18.97
CA ASN A 227 4.99 20.07 19.87
C ASN A 227 5.23 18.66 19.30
N LYS A 228 6.50 18.31 19.06
CA LYS A 228 6.89 16.92 18.75
C LYS A 228 6.86 16.09 20.03
N ARG A 229 6.09 15.00 20.05
CA ARG A 229 5.86 14.17 21.25
C ARG A 229 6.59 12.83 21.21
N TYR A 230 6.79 12.26 20.01
CA TYR A 230 7.45 10.98 19.81
C TYR A 230 8.03 10.88 18.40
N SER A 231 9.08 10.09 18.22
CA SER A 231 9.76 9.84 16.95
C SER A 231 10.05 8.37 16.79
N ASP A 232 9.78 7.83 15.60
CA ASP A 232 10.11 6.46 15.22
C ASP A 232 10.64 6.39 13.78
N THR A 233 11.37 5.31 13.48
CA THR A 233 11.89 5.00 12.13
C THR A 233 11.08 3.89 11.45
N ALA A 234 10.26 3.15 12.20
CA ALA A 234 9.75 1.86 11.76
C ALA A 234 8.30 1.88 11.25
N TRP A 235 7.56 2.99 11.48
CA TRP A 235 6.16 3.31 11.12
C TRP A 235 5.28 3.63 12.34
N ILE A 236 4.30 4.53 12.16
CA ILE A 236 3.28 4.91 13.14
C ILE A 236 1.92 4.98 12.43
N GLY A 237 0.85 4.48 13.08
CA GLY A 237 -0.52 4.55 12.57
C GLY A 237 -1.57 4.67 13.67
N SER A 238 -2.85 4.72 13.25
CA SER A 238 -4.03 4.53 14.10
C SER A 238 -4.04 5.36 15.40
N LEU A 239 -3.59 6.61 15.30
CA LEU A 239 -3.41 7.52 16.44
C LEU A 239 -4.77 7.94 17.03
N ASN A 240 -4.92 7.85 18.35
CA ASN A 240 -6.12 8.21 19.10
C ASN A 240 -5.77 8.76 20.50
N TRP A 241 -6.66 9.59 21.06
CA TRP A 241 -6.55 10.05 22.45
C TRP A 241 -7.24 9.08 23.41
N SER A 242 -6.70 8.97 24.63
CA SER A 242 -7.49 8.48 25.76
C SER A 242 -8.57 9.49 26.14
N ALA A 243 -9.70 9.02 26.68
CA ALA A 243 -10.83 9.86 27.05
C ALA A 243 -10.48 10.93 28.11
N ASP A 244 -9.48 10.67 28.96
CA ASP A 244 -8.97 11.62 29.97
C ASP A 244 -7.95 12.63 29.41
N GLY A 245 -7.54 12.49 28.14
CA GLY A 245 -6.56 13.36 27.48
C GLY A 245 -5.12 13.18 27.97
N GLN A 246 -4.80 12.13 28.74
CA GLN A 246 -3.45 11.94 29.29
C GLN A 246 -2.53 11.07 28.42
N TRP A 247 -3.12 10.29 27.52
CA TRP A 247 -2.41 9.31 26.70
C TRP A 247 -2.75 9.47 25.22
N LEU A 248 -1.75 9.20 24.39
CA LEU A 248 -1.94 8.91 22.97
C LEU A 248 -1.73 7.41 22.75
N LEU A 249 -2.73 6.77 22.14
CA LEU A 249 -2.70 5.37 21.70
C LEU A 249 -2.41 5.37 20.20
N PHE A 250 -1.51 4.51 19.74
CA PHE A 250 -1.10 4.45 18.34
C PHE A 250 -0.50 3.09 18.03
N THR A 251 -0.44 2.73 16.76
CA THR A 251 0.28 1.53 16.33
C THR A 251 1.70 1.90 15.96
N GLY A 252 2.66 1.09 16.39
CA GLY A 252 4.07 1.26 16.10
C GLY A 252 4.70 -0.05 15.71
N ARG A 253 5.72 -0.01 14.87
CA ARG A 253 6.41 -1.23 14.43
C ARG A 253 7.49 -1.63 15.43
N LYS A 254 7.40 -2.85 15.97
CA LYS A 254 8.42 -3.42 16.86
C LYS A 254 8.61 -4.91 16.57
N ASN A 255 9.87 -5.35 16.52
CA ASN A 255 10.23 -6.74 16.20
C ASN A 255 9.64 -7.25 14.87
N ARG A 256 9.58 -6.38 13.86
CA ARG A 256 8.94 -6.62 12.55
C ARG A 256 7.41 -6.77 12.58
N ASN A 257 6.75 -6.55 13.71
CA ASN A 257 5.30 -6.58 13.81
C ASN A 257 4.72 -5.18 14.12
N HIS A 258 3.44 -4.98 13.80
CA HIS A 258 2.66 -3.80 14.15
C HIS A 258 1.94 -4.06 15.47
N ASP A 259 2.35 -3.34 16.52
CA ASP A 259 1.81 -3.48 17.86
C ASP A 259 1.20 -2.17 18.34
N LEU A 260 0.18 -2.22 19.20
CA LEU A 260 -0.27 -0.98 19.84
C LEU A 260 0.74 -0.53 20.89
N MET A 261 0.95 0.76 20.91
CA MET A 261 1.77 1.54 21.81
C MET A 261 0.90 2.58 22.54
N ALA A 262 1.33 2.99 23.74
CA ALA A 262 0.75 4.09 24.48
C ALA A 262 1.84 5.08 24.89
N LEU A 263 1.64 6.36 24.58
CA LEU A 263 2.49 7.48 24.96
C LEU A 263 1.83 8.30 26.06
N ASN A 264 2.53 8.44 27.19
CA ASN A 264 2.10 9.33 28.27
C ASN A 264 2.53 10.78 27.97
N LEU A 265 1.58 11.72 27.89
CA LEU A 265 1.88 13.10 27.48
C LEU A 265 2.62 13.93 28.54
N ALA A 266 2.53 13.56 29.81
CA ALA A 266 3.19 14.29 30.90
C ALA A 266 4.66 13.86 31.05
N SER A 267 4.95 12.57 30.92
CA SER A 267 6.30 12.00 31.11
C SER A 267 7.06 11.75 29.81
N GLY A 268 6.37 11.69 28.65
CA GLY A 268 6.96 11.28 27.37
C GLY A 268 7.25 9.78 27.27
N GLN A 269 6.86 8.97 28.26
CA GLN A 269 7.15 7.53 28.25
C GLN A 269 6.24 6.78 27.27
N VAL A 270 6.83 5.94 26.42
CA VAL A 270 6.13 5.02 25.51
C VAL A 270 6.15 3.59 26.05
N ARG A 271 5.03 2.87 25.89
CA ARG A 271 4.87 1.47 26.31
C ARG A 271 4.22 0.65 25.19
N GLN A 272 4.72 -0.57 24.98
CA GLN A 272 4.12 -1.54 24.06
C GLN A 272 3.01 -2.32 24.78
N LEU A 273 1.84 -2.40 24.16
CA LEU A 273 0.63 -3.01 24.71
C LEU A 273 0.38 -4.42 24.19
N THR A 274 0.75 -4.73 22.94
CA THR A 274 0.71 -6.08 22.34
C THR A 274 2.09 -6.56 21.92
N ASN A 275 2.25 -7.88 21.78
CA ASN A 275 3.46 -8.51 21.25
C ASN A 275 3.16 -9.78 20.44
N SER A 276 1.97 -9.84 19.83
CA SER A 276 1.54 -10.92 18.95
C SER A 276 2.36 -10.89 17.64
N PRO A 277 2.39 -11.97 16.83
CA PRO A 277 2.82 -11.86 15.43
C PRO A 277 1.72 -11.31 14.50
N ALA A 278 0.51 -11.09 15.01
CA ALA A 278 -0.59 -10.51 14.26
C ALA A 278 -0.42 -9.00 14.10
N TRP A 279 -0.91 -8.43 13.00
CA TRP A 279 -1.02 -6.98 12.84
C TRP A 279 -2.08 -6.53 13.84
N ASP A 280 -1.63 -5.95 14.94
CA ASP A 280 -2.46 -5.53 16.05
C ASP A 280 -2.64 -4.03 15.94
N ASP A 281 -3.61 -3.64 15.13
CA ASP A 281 -3.81 -2.23 14.87
C ASP A 281 -4.37 -1.50 16.12
N PHE A 282 -4.87 -2.26 17.11
CA PHE A 282 -5.11 -1.81 18.48
C PHE A 282 -5.12 -3.06 19.42
N PRO A 283 -5.06 -3.00 20.77
CA PRO A 283 -4.43 -4.10 21.52
C PRO A 283 -5.21 -4.89 22.56
N ALA A 284 -4.60 -6.05 22.86
CA ALA A 284 -4.74 -6.86 24.07
C ALA A 284 -3.49 -6.74 24.99
N LEU A 285 -3.65 -6.29 26.24
CA LEU A 285 -2.60 -6.31 27.28
C LEU A 285 -2.73 -7.53 28.21
N LYS A 286 -1.59 -8.09 28.60
CA LYS A 286 -1.42 -8.88 29.84
C LYS A 286 -1.03 -7.94 30.99
N GLY A 287 -1.81 -7.95 32.07
CA GLY A 287 -1.49 -7.27 33.33
C GLY A 287 -2.52 -6.20 33.70
N LYS A 288 -2.98 -6.25 34.95
CA LYS A 288 -4.05 -5.42 35.51
C LYS A 288 -3.78 -3.93 35.23
N MET A 289 -4.76 -3.22 34.66
CA MET A 289 -4.72 -1.76 34.38
C MET A 289 -4.43 -0.86 35.61
N GLY A 290 -4.24 -1.43 36.80
CA GLY A 290 -3.96 -0.70 38.05
C GLY A 290 -2.47 -0.54 38.40
N GLU A 291 -1.57 -1.40 37.94
CA GLU A 291 -0.16 -1.34 38.34
C GLU A 291 0.74 -1.89 37.22
N PHE A 292 1.46 -1.01 36.53
CA PHE A 292 2.39 -1.38 35.47
C PHE A 292 3.76 -1.74 36.09
N ALA A 293 3.97 -3.02 36.39
CA ALA A 293 5.24 -3.56 36.88
C ALA A 293 6.10 -4.13 35.72
N SER A 294 7.42 -4.00 35.88
CA SER A 294 8.48 -4.32 34.92
C SER A 294 8.70 -5.82 34.71
N GLY A 295 8.83 -6.26 33.46
CA GLY A 295 9.29 -7.61 33.11
C GLY A 295 10.04 -7.65 31.78
N GLU A 296 11.25 -8.20 31.82
CA GLU A 296 12.20 -8.38 30.70
C GLU A 296 12.01 -9.73 29.95
N HIS A 297 12.87 -9.95 28.93
CA HIS A 297 13.29 -11.18 28.21
C HIS A 297 12.89 -11.23 26.72
N SER A 298 13.63 -11.81 25.76
CA SER A 298 15.05 -12.22 25.60
C SER A 298 15.29 -12.70 24.15
N SER A 299 16.46 -12.36 23.59
CA SER A 299 17.24 -12.87 22.43
C SER A 299 16.70 -13.92 21.41
N ILE A 300 16.56 -13.45 20.16
CA ILE A 300 17.12 -13.89 18.85
C ILE A 300 17.50 -15.38 18.65
N ARG A 301 16.93 -16.02 17.60
CA ARG A 301 17.46 -17.21 16.92
C ARG A 301 18.40 -16.84 15.76
N LYS A 302 19.51 -17.57 15.63
CA LYS A 302 20.44 -17.51 14.48
C LYS A 302 20.08 -18.59 13.45
N PHE A 303 20.12 -18.25 12.17
CA PHE A 303 20.16 -19.21 11.06
C PHE A 303 21.57 -19.26 10.44
N ALA A 304 21.96 -20.45 10.00
CA ALA A 304 23.21 -20.71 9.27
C ALA A 304 22.98 -20.53 7.75
N PRO A 305 24.01 -20.19 6.96
CA PRO A 305 23.87 -19.99 5.53
C PRO A 305 24.07 -21.30 4.74
N SER A 306 23.15 -21.60 3.82
CA SER A 306 23.39 -22.53 2.70
C SER A 306 23.59 -21.74 1.41
N GLN A 307 24.57 -22.14 0.60
CA GLN A 307 24.89 -21.57 -0.72
C GLN A 307 23.88 -21.99 -1.79
N ILE A 308 22.67 -21.43 -1.71
CA ILE A 308 21.72 -21.28 -2.81
C ILE A 308 21.47 -19.77 -2.87
N ARG A 309 21.50 -19.12 -4.03
CA ARG A 309 21.04 -17.72 -4.09
C ARG A 309 19.58 -17.73 -3.61
N PRO A 310 19.25 -17.02 -2.52
CA PRO A 310 17.88 -17.01 -2.04
C PRO A 310 16.97 -16.48 -3.14
N PHE A 311 15.84 -17.15 -3.37
CA PHE A 311 14.84 -16.70 -4.32
C PHE A 311 14.42 -15.25 -4.02
N ILE A 312 14.33 -14.43 -5.06
CA ILE A 312 14.02 -13.01 -4.91
C ILE A 312 12.50 -12.83 -4.96
N TYR A 313 11.91 -12.57 -3.81
CA TYR A 313 10.53 -12.10 -3.69
C TYR A 313 10.51 -10.57 -3.81
N GLY A 314 9.97 -10.07 -4.92
CA GLY A 314 9.91 -8.65 -5.24
C GLY A 314 8.49 -8.12 -5.36
N VAL A 315 8.33 -6.80 -5.39
CA VAL A 315 7.02 -6.17 -5.52
C VAL A 315 7.10 -4.78 -6.16
N ASN A 316 6.01 -4.39 -6.84
CA ASN A 316 5.77 -3.04 -7.34
C ASN A 316 5.08 -2.18 -6.28
N LEU A 317 5.57 -0.95 -6.10
CA LEU A 317 5.06 0.03 -5.12
C LEU A 317 4.66 1.34 -5.81
N ALA A 318 3.52 1.91 -5.42
CA ALA A 318 3.09 3.24 -5.79
C ALA A 318 3.54 4.27 -4.75
N ASP A 319 3.36 3.98 -3.46
CA ASP A 319 3.78 4.85 -2.36
C ASP A 319 5.06 4.29 -1.72
N LEU A 320 6.20 4.94 -2.00
CA LEU A 320 7.50 4.52 -1.45
C LEU A 320 7.56 4.60 0.08
N ALA A 321 6.65 5.34 0.73
CA ALA A 321 6.52 5.32 2.18
C ALA A 321 6.06 3.96 2.70
N ASN A 322 5.47 3.11 1.86
CA ASN A 322 5.05 1.74 2.20
C ASN A 322 6.16 0.70 2.01
N ALA A 323 7.38 1.09 1.61
CA ALA A 323 8.49 0.15 1.41
C ALA A 323 8.81 -0.68 2.66
N TYR A 324 8.49 -0.22 3.87
CA TYR A 324 8.68 -1.03 5.08
C TYR A 324 7.77 -2.26 5.14
N LEU A 325 6.59 -2.23 4.48
CA LEU A 325 5.61 -3.33 4.48
C LEU A 325 6.10 -4.54 3.68
N ILE A 326 7.04 -4.36 2.75
CA ILE A 326 7.53 -5.48 1.93
C ILE A 326 8.28 -6.50 2.81
N GLN A 327 8.99 -6.03 3.83
CA GLN A 327 9.65 -6.90 4.80
C GLN A 327 8.66 -7.64 5.69
N ASP A 328 7.48 -7.06 5.95
CA ASP A 328 6.44 -7.69 6.79
C ASP A 328 5.92 -8.96 6.10
N ILE A 329 5.66 -8.89 4.79
CA ILE A 329 5.25 -10.06 3.99
C ILE A 329 6.42 -10.97 3.57
N GLY A 330 7.62 -10.78 4.12
CA GLY A 330 8.80 -11.60 3.84
C GLY A 330 9.51 -11.31 2.50
N PHE A 331 9.16 -10.22 1.82
CA PHE A 331 9.75 -9.84 0.54
C PHE A 331 11.05 -9.07 0.74
N SER A 332 11.90 -9.06 -0.30
CA SER A 332 13.28 -8.56 -0.21
C SER A 332 13.71 -7.68 -1.38
N ALA A 333 12.84 -7.41 -2.35
CA ALA A 333 13.15 -6.55 -3.49
C ALA A 333 12.00 -5.61 -3.87
N ILE A 334 12.37 -4.44 -4.41
CA ILE A 334 11.45 -3.45 -4.95
C ILE A 334 11.74 -3.29 -6.44
N LYS A 335 10.68 -3.30 -7.27
CA LYS A 335 10.74 -2.89 -8.68
C LYS A 335 10.41 -1.39 -8.76
N GLY A 336 11.34 -0.61 -9.30
CA GLY A 336 11.20 0.82 -9.56
C GLY A 336 11.43 1.14 -11.04
N TYR A 337 11.30 2.42 -11.38
CA TYR A 337 11.29 2.86 -12.77
C TYR A 337 12.29 3.97 -13.04
N VAL A 338 12.85 3.95 -14.25
CA VAL A 338 13.71 4.98 -14.82
C VAL A 338 13.11 5.36 -16.17
N ASN A 339 12.46 6.52 -16.25
CA ASN A 339 12.00 7.08 -17.52
C ASN A 339 13.08 8.02 -18.07
N TRP A 340 13.81 7.59 -19.10
CA TRP A 340 14.89 8.39 -19.68
C TRP A 340 14.37 9.72 -20.25
N ALA A 341 13.14 9.75 -20.77
CA ALA A 341 12.53 10.97 -21.31
C ALA A 341 12.34 12.08 -20.27
N THR A 342 12.09 11.73 -19.01
CA THR A 342 11.94 12.70 -17.91
C THR A 342 13.25 13.01 -17.20
N ILE A 343 14.20 12.06 -17.21
CA ILE A 343 15.51 12.21 -16.55
C ILE A 343 16.45 13.10 -17.38
N GLU A 344 16.52 12.91 -18.69
CA GLU A 344 17.43 13.66 -19.59
C GLU A 344 16.62 14.47 -20.60
N THR A 345 15.84 15.45 -20.12
CA THR A 345 15.01 16.32 -20.99
C THR A 345 15.86 17.11 -21.99
N THR A 346 17.11 17.39 -21.63
CA THR A 346 18.12 18.02 -22.48
C THR A 346 19.37 17.16 -22.47
N PRO A 347 20.05 16.92 -23.61
CA PRO A 347 21.23 16.06 -23.67
C PRO A 347 22.28 16.44 -22.62
N GLY A 348 22.69 15.49 -21.79
CA GLY A 348 23.70 15.64 -20.73
C GLY A 348 23.23 16.34 -19.44
N ALA A 349 21.97 16.80 -19.36
CA ALA A 349 21.41 17.42 -18.16
C ALA A 349 20.43 16.46 -17.47
N TYR A 350 20.83 15.89 -16.34
CA TYR A 350 20.10 14.81 -15.67
C TYR A 350 19.33 15.27 -14.44
N ARG A 351 18.11 14.75 -14.28
CA ARG A 351 17.26 14.89 -13.08
C ARG A 351 16.96 13.51 -12.49
N TRP A 352 17.67 13.15 -11.43
CA TRP A 352 17.66 11.80 -10.84
C TRP A 352 16.63 11.59 -9.72
N THR A 353 15.68 12.51 -9.54
CA THR A 353 14.79 12.55 -8.37
C THR A 353 14.07 11.23 -8.11
N ASP A 354 13.45 10.65 -9.15
CA ASP A 354 12.62 9.43 -9.02
C ASP A 354 13.46 8.20 -8.65
N PRO A 355 14.53 7.83 -9.40
CA PRO A 355 15.36 6.70 -8.99
C PRO A 355 16.07 6.94 -7.65
N ASP A 356 16.48 8.17 -7.32
CA ASP A 356 17.04 8.48 -6.00
C ASP A 356 16.04 8.23 -4.85
N ASN A 357 14.75 8.53 -5.07
CA ASN A 357 13.69 8.22 -4.11
C ASN A 357 13.52 6.70 -3.92
N VAL A 358 13.51 5.94 -5.01
CA VAL A 358 13.42 4.46 -4.95
C VAL A 358 14.59 3.87 -4.16
N LEU A 359 15.82 4.31 -4.44
CA LEU A 359 16.99 3.81 -3.71
C LEU A 359 16.92 4.15 -2.21
N ARG A 360 16.50 5.36 -1.84
CA ARG A 360 16.33 5.72 -0.42
C ARG A 360 15.30 4.84 0.29
N ALA A 361 14.17 4.57 -0.37
CA ALA A 361 13.12 3.71 0.19
C ALA A 361 13.61 2.26 0.35
N ALA A 362 14.30 1.73 -0.66
CA ALA A 362 14.87 0.39 -0.61
C ALA A 362 15.97 0.25 0.45
N GLU A 363 16.85 1.25 0.61
CA GLU A 363 17.87 1.27 1.67
C GLU A 363 17.24 1.29 3.06
N GLY A 364 16.20 2.10 3.28
CA GLY A 364 15.43 2.11 4.52
C GLY A 364 14.74 0.78 4.81
N ALA A 365 14.28 0.09 3.77
CA ALA A 365 13.67 -1.24 3.85
C ALA A 365 14.68 -2.40 3.73
N GLY A 366 15.99 -2.13 3.67
CA GLY A 366 17.02 -3.17 3.48
C GLY A 366 16.76 -4.09 2.28
N ALA A 367 16.22 -3.56 1.19
CA ALA A 367 15.74 -4.30 0.03
C ALA A 367 16.65 -4.14 -1.20
N ALA A 368 16.71 -5.19 -2.03
CA ALA A 368 17.31 -5.15 -3.36
C ALA A 368 16.45 -4.33 -4.33
N VAL A 369 17.06 -3.83 -5.42
CA VAL A 369 16.38 -2.95 -6.38
C VAL A 369 16.52 -3.46 -7.80
N LEU A 370 15.38 -3.65 -8.46
CA LEU A 370 15.24 -3.81 -9.90
C LEU A 370 14.75 -2.49 -10.49
N LEU A 371 15.50 -1.87 -11.40
CA LEU A 371 15.08 -0.66 -12.11
C LEU A 371 14.69 -0.97 -13.56
N ARG A 372 13.42 -0.77 -13.91
CA ARG A 372 12.96 -0.84 -15.30
C ARG A 372 13.29 0.47 -16.03
N VAL A 373 14.12 0.38 -17.06
CA VAL A 373 14.53 1.51 -17.89
C VAL A 373 13.68 1.57 -19.16
N HIS A 374 13.02 2.70 -19.40
CA HIS A 374 12.13 2.90 -20.55
C HIS A 374 12.02 4.39 -20.91
N GLY A 375 11.28 4.66 -22.00
CA GLY A 375 11.01 6.01 -22.49
C GLY A 375 12.21 6.60 -23.24
N THR A 376 11.97 7.34 -24.31
CA THR A 376 13.01 8.01 -25.08
C THR A 376 12.74 9.53 -25.12
N PRO A 377 13.70 10.38 -24.73
CA PRO A 377 13.51 11.83 -24.75
C PRO A 377 13.30 12.35 -26.17
N GLN A 378 12.60 13.48 -26.29
CA GLN A 378 12.24 14.05 -27.59
C GLN A 378 13.45 14.25 -28.53
N TRP A 379 14.61 14.60 -27.98
CA TRP A 379 15.82 14.83 -28.77
C TRP A 379 16.51 13.53 -29.25
N ALA A 380 16.16 12.37 -28.69
CA ALA A 380 16.78 11.07 -29.00
C ALA A 380 15.86 10.09 -29.75
N ARG A 381 14.59 10.43 -29.94
CA ARG A 381 13.59 9.61 -30.65
C ARG A 381 13.33 10.13 -32.07
N PRO A 382 12.74 9.32 -32.97
CA PRO A 382 12.30 9.80 -34.28
C PRO A 382 11.37 11.02 -34.18
N PRO A 383 11.38 11.96 -35.15
CA PRO A 383 10.44 13.07 -35.18
C PRO A 383 8.98 12.61 -35.11
N ASP A 384 8.13 13.39 -34.44
CA ASP A 384 6.69 13.13 -34.29
C ASP A 384 6.30 11.77 -33.67
N SER A 385 7.23 11.14 -32.96
CA SER A 385 7.02 9.83 -32.32
C SER A 385 6.69 9.91 -30.82
N SER A 386 6.17 8.81 -30.27
CA SER A 386 5.82 8.68 -28.85
C SER A 386 7.07 8.53 -27.98
N GLN A 387 6.95 8.77 -26.67
CA GLN A 387 8.07 8.49 -25.73
C GLN A 387 8.34 6.99 -25.62
N SER A 388 7.37 6.14 -25.96
CA SER A 388 7.53 4.70 -26.06
C SER A 388 8.21 4.25 -27.36
N SER A 389 8.65 5.16 -28.24
CA SER A 389 9.49 4.77 -29.37
C SER A 389 10.91 4.45 -28.87
N PRO A 390 11.59 3.43 -29.42
CA PRO A 390 13.00 3.23 -29.17
C PRO A 390 13.84 4.41 -29.70
N PRO A 391 15.08 4.56 -29.22
CA PRO A 391 15.99 5.60 -29.69
C PRO A 391 16.25 5.54 -31.18
N ALA A 392 16.31 6.71 -31.82
CA ALA A 392 16.75 6.83 -33.21
C ALA A 392 18.25 6.52 -33.37
N ASN A 393 19.03 6.63 -32.29
CA ASN A 393 20.45 6.34 -32.25
C ASN A 393 20.82 5.57 -30.98
N GLN A 394 21.34 4.36 -31.15
CA GLN A 394 21.72 3.47 -30.06
C GLN A 394 22.83 4.05 -29.16
N GLU A 395 23.73 4.88 -29.71
CA GLU A 395 24.82 5.47 -28.91
C GLU A 395 24.30 6.49 -27.89
N ASP A 396 23.19 7.16 -28.18
CA ASP A 396 22.56 8.07 -27.21
C ASP A 396 22.01 7.30 -26.01
N PHE A 397 21.39 6.14 -26.26
CA PHE A 397 20.94 5.24 -25.21
C PHE A 397 22.10 4.59 -24.47
N ALA A 398 23.15 4.16 -25.17
CA ALA A 398 24.37 3.64 -24.55
C ALA A 398 25.00 4.66 -23.58
N ARG A 399 25.07 5.94 -23.98
CA ARG A 399 25.55 7.02 -23.12
C ARG A 399 24.70 7.15 -21.87
N PHE A 400 23.37 7.15 -22.00
CA PHE A 400 22.47 7.22 -20.87
C PHE A 400 22.67 6.03 -19.91
N MET A 401 22.70 4.81 -20.44
CA MET A 401 22.90 3.59 -19.65
C MET A 401 24.23 3.58 -18.90
N ARG A 402 25.32 4.08 -19.51
CA ARG A 402 26.60 4.25 -18.80
C ARG A 402 26.49 5.23 -17.64
N GLN A 403 25.82 6.37 -17.82
CA GLN A 403 25.64 7.35 -16.74
C GLN A 403 24.77 6.80 -15.61
N LEU A 404 23.69 6.09 -15.94
CA LEU A 404 22.81 5.44 -14.99
C LEU A 404 23.57 4.39 -14.16
N ALA A 405 24.27 3.45 -14.81
CA ALA A 405 25.03 2.40 -14.16
C ALA A 405 26.18 2.97 -13.31
N ARG A 406 26.91 3.97 -13.81
CA ARG A 406 27.97 4.65 -13.04
C ARG A 406 27.44 5.31 -11.78
N ARG A 407 26.29 5.99 -11.86
CA ARG A 407 25.68 6.70 -10.73
C ARG A 407 25.28 5.74 -9.61
N TYR A 408 24.71 4.59 -9.96
CA TYR A 408 24.13 3.65 -9.01
C TYR A 408 24.96 2.39 -8.79
N ARG A 409 26.23 2.43 -9.19
CA ARG A 409 27.17 1.31 -9.08
C ARG A 409 27.17 0.70 -7.68
N GLY A 410 26.90 -0.60 -7.58
CA GLY A 410 26.83 -1.35 -6.34
C GLY A 410 25.61 -1.09 -5.46
N ARG A 411 24.66 -0.25 -5.89
CA ARG A 411 23.40 0.05 -5.16
C ARG A 411 22.16 -0.51 -5.86
N VAL A 412 22.17 -0.60 -7.19
CA VAL A 412 21.11 -1.25 -7.97
C VAL A 412 21.52 -2.69 -8.25
N THR A 413 20.61 -3.63 -7.96
CA THR A 413 20.87 -5.07 -8.17
C THR A 413 20.73 -5.43 -9.64
N ALA A 414 19.70 -4.91 -10.30
CA ALA A 414 19.37 -5.28 -11.66
C ALA A 414 18.72 -4.12 -12.44
N TYR A 415 18.92 -4.13 -13.76
CA TYR A 415 18.23 -3.25 -14.71
C TYR A 415 17.37 -4.08 -15.66
N GLU A 416 16.06 -3.85 -15.69
CA GLU A 416 15.15 -4.41 -16.70
C GLU A 416 15.12 -3.46 -17.91
N ILE A 417 15.42 -3.98 -19.10
CA ILE A 417 15.57 -3.17 -20.30
C ILE A 417 14.28 -3.18 -21.11
N TRP A 418 13.57 -2.06 -21.03
CA TRP A 418 12.27 -1.78 -21.63
C TRP A 418 11.06 -2.40 -20.90
N ASN A 419 9.84 -2.09 -21.37
CA ASN A 419 8.57 -2.64 -20.89
C ASN A 419 7.80 -3.21 -22.08
N GLU A 420 7.39 -4.48 -22.02
CA GLU A 420 6.44 -5.10 -22.98
C GLU A 420 6.60 -4.68 -24.46
N PRO A 421 7.82 -4.77 -25.05
CA PRO A 421 8.09 -4.33 -26.42
C PRO A 421 7.29 -5.09 -27.49
N ASN A 422 6.60 -6.16 -27.11
CA ASN A 422 5.68 -6.92 -27.95
C ASN A 422 4.28 -6.28 -28.09
N LEU A 423 4.04 -5.14 -27.44
CA LEU A 423 2.83 -4.32 -27.60
C LEU A 423 3.19 -3.04 -28.36
N ASN A 424 2.39 -2.68 -29.37
CA ASN A 424 2.75 -1.54 -30.22
C ASN A 424 2.81 -0.21 -29.46
N TYR A 425 1.92 0.01 -28.49
CA TYR A 425 1.85 1.25 -27.73
C TYR A 425 3.05 1.40 -26.78
N GLU A 426 3.70 0.29 -26.43
CA GLU A 426 5.00 0.26 -25.73
C GLU A 426 6.19 0.28 -26.69
N TRP A 427 5.96 0.23 -28.00
CA TRP A 427 6.98 0.29 -29.06
C TRP A 427 6.76 1.43 -30.05
N GLY A 428 6.25 2.56 -29.56
CA GLY A 428 6.12 3.80 -30.33
C GLY A 428 4.95 3.82 -31.30
N TYR A 429 3.91 3.01 -31.04
CA TYR A 429 2.80 2.72 -31.94
C TYR A 429 3.23 2.16 -33.30
N ARG A 430 4.39 1.49 -33.33
CA ARG A 430 4.90 0.73 -34.48
C ARG A 430 4.67 -0.76 -34.27
N ALA A 431 4.72 -1.53 -35.35
CA ALA A 431 4.77 -2.98 -35.26
C ALA A 431 5.93 -3.40 -34.33
N PRO A 432 5.67 -4.29 -33.35
CA PRO A 432 6.74 -4.83 -32.51
C PRO A 432 7.86 -5.48 -33.34
N ASP A 433 9.11 -5.16 -33.00
CA ASP A 433 10.29 -5.65 -33.71
C ASP A 433 11.28 -6.30 -32.72
N PRO A 434 11.29 -7.64 -32.60
CA PRO A 434 12.18 -8.33 -31.68
C PRO A 434 13.67 -8.22 -32.04
N ALA A 435 14.01 -7.95 -33.31
CA ALA A 435 15.40 -7.75 -33.72
C ALA A 435 15.90 -6.36 -33.34
N GLU A 436 15.09 -5.32 -33.55
CA GLU A 436 15.39 -3.96 -33.08
C GLU A 436 15.51 -3.91 -31.54
N TYR A 437 14.62 -4.63 -30.84
CA TYR A 437 14.72 -4.79 -29.39
C TYR A 437 16.01 -5.51 -28.96
N ALA A 438 16.42 -6.58 -29.66
CA ALA A 438 17.66 -7.29 -29.34
C ALA A 438 18.90 -6.38 -29.45
N GLU A 439 18.94 -5.45 -30.43
CA GLU A 439 20.01 -4.46 -30.54
C GLU A 439 20.00 -3.44 -29.39
N LEU A 440 18.81 -2.99 -28.98
CA LEU A 440 18.64 -2.13 -27.80
C LEU A 440 19.15 -2.83 -26.53
N LEU A 441 18.80 -4.10 -26.35
CA LEU A 441 19.21 -4.93 -25.22
C LEU A 441 20.73 -5.13 -25.18
N LYS A 442 21.35 -5.49 -26.31
CA LYS A 442 22.82 -5.60 -26.45
C LYS A 442 23.52 -4.30 -26.07
N THR A 443 23.00 -3.18 -26.54
CA THR A 443 23.52 -1.83 -26.27
C THR A 443 23.50 -1.53 -24.77
N ALA A 444 22.35 -1.76 -24.11
CA ALA A 444 22.22 -1.59 -22.66
C ALA A 444 23.16 -2.52 -21.89
N TYR A 445 23.21 -3.80 -22.26
CA TYR A 445 24.05 -4.79 -21.58
C TYR A 445 25.51 -4.38 -21.58
N GLN A 446 26.07 -4.05 -22.74
CA GLN A 446 27.46 -3.62 -22.87
C GLN A 446 27.74 -2.34 -22.09
N ALA A 447 26.84 -1.36 -22.14
CA ALA A 447 26.97 -0.10 -21.42
C ALA A 447 26.96 -0.30 -19.90
N ILE A 448 26.03 -1.12 -19.37
CA ILE A 448 25.94 -1.43 -17.94
C ILE A 448 27.19 -2.17 -17.49
N LYS A 449 27.57 -3.28 -18.16
CA LYS A 449 28.69 -4.12 -17.74
C LYS A 449 30.03 -3.38 -17.77
N ALA A 450 30.19 -2.35 -18.60
CA ALA A 450 31.38 -1.51 -18.62
C ALA A 450 31.53 -0.63 -17.35
N GLU A 451 30.42 -0.20 -16.74
CA GLU A 451 30.42 0.71 -15.59
C GLU A 451 30.20 -0.04 -14.27
N ASP A 452 29.32 -1.05 -14.27
CA ASP A 452 29.05 -1.94 -13.14
C ASP A 452 28.95 -3.42 -13.61
N PRO A 453 30.07 -4.16 -13.64
CA PRO A 453 30.08 -5.57 -14.01
C PRO A 453 29.23 -6.47 -13.10
N ALA A 454 28.93 -6.03 -11.87
CA ALA A 454 28.17 -6.82 -10.90
C ALA A 454 26.65 -6.64 -11.04
N ALA A 455 26.19 -5.54 -11.65
CA ALA A 455 24.78 -5.32 -11.90
C ALA A 455 24.23 -6.35 -12.90
N LEU A 456 23.04 -6.88 -12.61
CA LEU A 456 22.34 -7.80 -13.51
C LEU A 456 21.56 -7.02 -14.57
N VAL A 457 21.42 -7.61 -15.75
CA VAL A 457 20.63 -7.09 -16.86
C VAL A 457 19.51 -8.08 -17.16
N VAL A 458 18.27 -7.64 -17.00
CA VAL A 458 17.08 -8.43 -17.27
C VAL A 458 16.50 -7.95 -18.59
N SER A 459 16.15 -8.87 -19.50
CA SER A 459 15.36 -8.48 -20.67
C SER A 459 14.00 -7.91 -20.23
N ALA A 460 13.30 -7.22 -21.12
CA ALA A 460 11.91 -6.85 -20.88
C ALA A 460 11.09 -8.12 -20.65
N GLY A 461 10.13 -8.04 -19.73
CA GLY A 461 9.01 -8.98 -19.69
C GLY A 461 8.06 -8.67 -20.84
N PRO A 462 7.88 -9.57 -21.84
CA PRO A 462 6.81 -9.41 -22.82
C PRO A 462 5.45 -9.66 -22.16
N ALA A 463 4.44 -8.90 -22.58
CA ALA A 463 3.05 -9.13 -22.17
C ALA A 463 2.57 -10.48 -22.72
N PRO A 464 1.77 -11.26 -21.99
CA PRO A 464 1.31 -12.56 -22.46
C PRO A 464 0.20 -12.40 -23.51
N THR A 465 0.56 -12.28 -24.79
CA THR A 465 -0.35 -11.94 -25.89
C THR A 465 -0.79 -13.13 -26.74
N GLY A 466 -0.41 -14.36 -26.38
CA GLY A 466 -0.88 -15.55 -27.08
C GLY A 466 -0.35 -15.62 -28.51
N GLU A 467 -1.25 -15.73 -29.49
CA GLU A 467 -0.95 -15.79 -30.92
C GLU A 467 -1.07 -14.42 -31.61
N GLY A 468 -1.02 -13.31 -30.86
CA GLY A 468 -1.12 -11.95 -31.39
C GLY A 468 -0.19 -11.69 -32.58
N LYS A 469 -0.68 -10.90 -33.56
CA LYS A 469 0.05 -10.58 -34.80
C LYS A 469 0.19 -9.08 -35.03
N PRO A 470 1.31 -8.61 -35.59
CA PRO A 470 1.53 -7.18 -35.86
C PRO A 470 0.48 -6.62 -36.83
N PRO A 471 0.21 -5.30 -36.83
CA PRO A 471 1.01 -4.25 -36.20
C PRO A 471 0.68 -3.94 -34.73
N GLU A 472 -0.43 -4.42 -34.17
CA GLU A 472 -0.86 -4.03 -32.82
C GLU A 472 -0.12 -4.77 -31.70
N VAL A 473 0.12 -6.08 -31.87
CA VAL A 473 0.73 -6.95 -30.86
C VAL A 473 1.59 -8.01 -31.53
N LEU A 474 2.60 -8.56 -30.85
CA LEU A 474 3.27 -9.79 -31.26
C LEU A 474 3.15 -10.81 -30.13
N GLY A 475 2.83 -12.06 -30.47
CA GLY A 475 2.82 -13.17 -29.52
C GLY A 475 4.13 -13.22 -28.73
N ASP A 476 4.05 -13.31 -27.41
CA ASP A 476 5.23 -13.29 -26.52
C ASP A 476 6.23 -14.41 -26.83
N LEU A 477 5.76 -15.61 -27.20
CA LEU A 477 6.62 -16.71 -27.63
C LEU A 477 7.33 -16.39 -28.96
N ASP A 478 6.60 -15.82 -29.94
CA ASP A 478 7.16 -15.37 -31.22
C ASP A 478 8.19 -14.23 -30.99
N PHE A 479 7.92 -13.32 -30.06
CA PHE A 479 8.82 -12.22 -29.70
C PHE A 479 10.12 -12.74 -29.06
N ILE A 480 10.02 -13.64 -28.08
CA ILE A 480 11.19 -14.25 -27.41
C ILE A 480 12.02 -15.04 -28.41
N GLU A 481 11.39 -15.85 -29.26
CA GLU A 481 12.10 -16.57 -30.33
C GLU A 481 12.78 -15.58 -31.29
N GLY A 482 12.11 -14.52 -31.71
CA GLY A 482 12.67 -13.48 -32.59
C GLY A 482 13.92 -12.81 -32.01
N MET A 483 13.95 -12.49 -30.71
CA MET A 483 15.14 -11.89 -30.10
C MET A 483 16.32 -12.87 -30.04
N TYR A 484 16.07 -14.17 -29.83
CA TYR A 484 17.11 -15.20 -29.90
C TYR A 484 17.65 -15.36 -31.32
N GLN A 485 16.78 -15.35 -32.34
CA GLN A 485 17.18 -15.37 -33.75
C GLN A 485 18.04 -14.15 -34.12
N ALA A 486 17.75 -13.00 -33.51
CA ALA A 486 18.54 -11.78 -33.64
C ALA A 486 19.84 -11.78 -32.79
N GLY A 487 20.14 -12.87 -32.07
CA GLY A 487 21.39 -13.04 -31.32
C GLY A 487 21.40 -12.38 -29.95
N ALA A 488 20.26 -12.32 -29.25
CA ALA A 488 20.18 -11.77 -27.89
C ALA A 488 20.88 -12.64 -26.81
N LYS A 489 21.11 -13.94 -27.07
CA LYS A 489 21.76 -14.86 -26.11
C LYS A 489 23.10 -14.30 -25.64
N GLY A 490 23.31 -14.26 -24.33
CA GLY A 490 24.53 -13.72 -23.70
C GLY A 490 24.53 -12.21 -23.47
N TYR A 491 23.42 -11.51 -23.81
CA TYR A 491 23.24 -10.07 -23.56
C TYR A 491 22.14 -9.77 -22.54
N PHE A 492 21.82 -10.74 -21.70
CA PHE A 492 21.00 -10.60 -20.50
C PHE A 492 21.44 -11.67 -19.49
N ASP A 493 21.35 -11.35 -18.20
CA ASP A 493 21.63 -12.27 -17.10
C ASP A 493 20.36 -13.00 -16.61
N ALA A 494 19.17 -12.53 -17.04
CA ALA A 494 17.89 -13.20 -16.83
C ALA A 494 16.89 -12.82 -17.94
N LEU A 495 16.06 -13.77 -18.36
CA LEU A 495 14.92 -13.49 -19.22
C LEU A 495 13.78 -12.93 -18.37
N GLY A 496 13.34 -11.71 -18.65
CA GLY A 496 12.14 -11.11 -18.05
C GLY A 496 10.86 -11.75 -18.59
N SER A 497 9.83 -11.86 -17.74
CA SER A 497 8.49 -12.33 -18.14
C SER A 497 7.39 -11.68 -17.30
N HIS A 498 6.29 -11.31 -17.94
CA HIS A 498 5.04 -10.95 -17.25
C HIS A 498 4.07 -12.14 -17.28
N LEU A 499 3.57 -12.55 -16.11
CA LEU A 499 2.68 -13.70 -15.95
C LEU A 499 1.33 -13.28 -15.40
N TYR A 500 0.52 -12.71 -16.28
CA TYR A 500 -0.90 -12.46 -16.05
C TYR A 500 -1.74 -13.63 -16.58
N SER A 501 -2.77 -14.00 -15.84
CA SER A 501 -3.75 -15.01 -16.25
C SER A 501 -5.09 -14.77 -15.57
N ASN A 502 -6.17 -15.15 -16.24
CA ASN A 502 -7.52 -15.15 -15.65
C ASN A 502 -7.87 -16.47 -14.95
N PHE A 503 -6.96 -17.44 -15.00
CA PHE A 503 -7.17 -18.80 -14.52
C PHE A 503 -6.36 -19.08 -13.25
N PRO A 504 -6.75 -20.10 -12.46
CA PRO A 504 -5.92 -20.65 -11.39
C PRO A 504 -4.47 -20.92 -11.84
N PRO A 505 -3.45 -20.77 -10.98
CA PRO A 505 -2.05 -21.01 -11.34
C PRO A 505 -1.75 -22.47 -11.73
N ASP A 506 -2.58 -23.41 -11.31
CA ASP A 506 -2.55 -24.84 -11.61
C ASP A 506 -3.33 -25.23 -12.87
N PHE A 507 -4.10 -24.30 -13.45
CA PHE A 507 -4.78 -24.52 -14.71
C PHE A 507 -3.79 -24.41 -15.87
N ASP A 508 -3.81 -25.40 -16.77
CA ASP A 508 -3.01 -25.39 -17.99
C ASP A 508 -3.88 -25.78 -19.19
N SER A 509 -3.73 -25.01 -20.27
CA SER A 509 -4.43 -25.21 -21.53
C SER A 509 -3.55 -24.73 -22.68
N PRO A 510 -3.50 -25.46 -23.81
CA PRO A 510 -2.82 -24.98 -25.01
C PRO A 510 -3.53 -23.79 -25.67
N ALA A 511 -4.85 -23.66 -25.47
CA ALA A 511 -5.67 -22.63 -26.12
C ALA A 511 -5.75 -21.31 -25.33
N GLU A 512 -5.35 -21.31 -24.06
CA GLU A 512 -5.51 -20.17 -23.16
C GLU A 512 -4.17 -19.58 -22.73
N ILE A 513 -4.21 -18.32 -22.28
CA ILE A 513 -3.09 -17.68 -21.59
C ILE A 513 -3.12 -18.06 -20.10
N THR A 514 -2.28 -19.02 -19.75
CA THR A 514 -2.21 -19.61 -18.40
C THR A 514 -0.91 -19.25 -17.69
N PHE A 515 -0.88 -19.43 -16.36
CA PHE A 515 0.33 -19.23 -15.56
C PHE A 515 1.48 -20.19 -15.97
N ALA A 516 1.14 -21.36 -16.53
CA ALA A 516 2.11 -22.32 -17.06
C ALA A 516 2.87 -21.82 -18.31
N ARG A 517 2.49 -20.66 -18.88
CA ARG A 517 3.13 -20.08 -20.07
C ARG A 517 4.62 -19.82 -19.91
N VAL A 518 5.09 -19.56 -18.68
CA VAL A 518 6.53 -19.41 -18.39
C VAL A 518 7.33 -20.66 -18.76
N ALA A 519 6.76 -21.85 -18.60
CA ALA A 519 7.42 -23.10 -18.99
C ALA A 519 7.58 -23.21 -20.51
N LYS A 520 6.66 -22.62 -21.30
CA LYS A 520 6.75 -22.54 -22.77
C LYS A 520 7.88 -21.59 -23.20
N GLN A 521 8.02 -20.45 -22.52
CA GLN A 521 9.15 -19.54 -22.73
C GLN A 521 10.48 -20.22 -22.45
N ARG A 522 10.56 -21.01 -21.36
CA ARG A 522 11.74 -21.82 -21.04
C ARG A 522 12.10 -22.82 -22.15
N GLN A 523 11.12 -23.44 -22.81
CA GLN A 523 11.41 -24.34 -23.94
C GLN A 523 12.08 -23.62 -25.11
N ILE A 524 11.75 -22.34 -25.34
CA ILE A 524 12.45 -21.52 -26.35
C ILE A 524 13.91 -21.31 -25.92
N MET A 525 14.16 -20.93 -24.66
CA MET A 525 15.54 -20.79 -24.16
C MET A 525 16.37 -22.06 -24.39
N LEU A 526 15.79 -23.23 -24.07
CA LEU A 526 16.44 -24.53 -24.26
C LEU A 526 16.70 -24.85 -25.74
N LYS A 527 15.79 -24.47 -26.65
CA LYS A 527 15.97 -24.60 -28.10
C LYS A 527 17.20 -23.82 -28.61
N TYR A 528 17.51 -22.69 -27.98
CA TYR A 528 18.71 -21.88 -28.27
C TYR A 528 19.90 -22.18 -27.35
N GLU A 529 19.87 -23.35 -26.69
CA GLU A 529 20.93 -23.84 -25.79
C GLU A 529 21.23 -22.89 -24.61
N ASP A 530 20.23 -22.16 -24.14
CA ASP A 530 20.33 -21.21 -23.02
C ASP A 530 19.70 -21.78 -21.74
N ALA A 531 20.30 -22.87 -21.25
CA ALA A 531 19.83 -23.55 -20.05
C ALA A 531 20.32 -22.87 -18.75
N ASP A 532 21.42 -22.14 -18.78
CA ASP A 532 22.03 -21.56 -17.58
C ASP A 532 21.44 -20.20 -17.20
N THR A 533 20.83 -19.50 -18.15
CA THR A 533 20.17 -18.23 -17.87
C THR A 533 18.83 -18.47 -17.17
N PRO A 534 18.58 -17.85 -16.00
CA PRO A 534 17.32 -17.97 -15.30
C PRO A 534 16.21 -17.14 -15.93
N VAL A 535 14.97 -17.41 -15.53
CA VAL A 535 13.82 -16.54 -15.79
C VAL A 535 13.53 -15.71 -14.55
N TRP A 536 13.25 -14.42 -14.76
CA TRP A 536 12.73 -13.51 -13.74
C TRP A 536 11.30 -13.13 -14.12
N ILE A 537 10.35 -13.48 -13.26
CA ILE A 537 8.96 -13.06 -13.40
C ILE A 537 8.89 -11.62 -12.89
N THR A 538 8.98 -10.65 -13.79
CA THR A 538 9.09 -9.23 -13.42
C THR A 538 7.75 -8.57 -13.12
N GLU A 539 6.64 -9.24 -13.46
CA GLU A 539 5.27 -8.94 -13.01
C GLU A 539 4.41 -10.21 -12.96
N MET A 540 3.63 -10.38 -11.90
CA MET A 540 2.57 -11.40 -11.79
C MET A 540 1.47 -10.96 -10.83
N GLY A 541 0.25 -11.42 -11.06
CA GLY A 541 -0.87 -11.17 -10.16
C GLY A 541 -2.21 -11.54 -10.78
N TRP A 542 -3.27 -11.38 -10.00
CA TRP A 542 -4.65 -11.53 -10.44
C TRP A 542 -5.44 -10.32 -10.00
N SER A 543 -6.25 -9.77 -10.92
CA SER A 543 -7.13 -8.65 -10.63
C SER A 543 -8.33 -9.08 -9.81
N LEU A 544 -8.84 -8.18 -8.97
CA LEU A 544 -10.06 -8.38 -8.20
C LEU A 544 -11.30 -7.97 -9.00
N LYS A 545 -12.40 -8.63 -8.69
CA LYS A 545 -13.72 -8.27 -9.18
C LYS A 545 -14.14 -6.95 -8.52
N THR A 546 -14.77 -6.09 -9.31
CA THR A 546 -15.21 -4.77 -8.87
C THR A 546 -16.53 -4.39 -9.51
N HIS A 547 -17.23 -3.43 -8.91
CA HIS A 547 -18.44 -2.85 -9.46
C HIS A 547 -18.12 -1.79 -10.54
N TRP A 548 -16.90 -1.25 -10.55
CA TRP A 548 -16.49 -0.29 -11.57
C TRP A 548 -16.37 -0.97 -12.94
N ASP A 549 -16.80 -0.26 -13.98
CA ASP A 549 -16.56 -0.68 -15.35
C ASP A 549 -15.06 -0.52 -15.68
N LEU A 550 -14.37 -1.65 -15.81
CA LEU A 550 -12.94 -1.69 -16.17
C LEU A 550 -12.72 -1.85 -17.68
N GLY A 551 -13.77 -1.67 -18.50
CA GLY A 551 -13.73 -1.94 -19.93
C GLY A 551 -13.53 -3.43 -20.22
N GLU A 552 -12.54 -3.76 -21.04
CA GLU A 552 -12.25 -5.14 -21.48
C GLU A 552 -11.92 -6.11 -20.32
N TYR A 553 -11.53 -5.57 -19.15
CA TYR A 553 -11.15 -6.34 -17.96
C TYR A 553 -12.28 -6.55 -16.96
N HIS A 554 -13.47 -5.96 -17.16
CA HIS A 554 -14.53 -5.92 -16.14
C HIS A 554 -14.97 -7.32 -15.65
N ASN A 555 -15.00 -8.31 -16.55
CA ASN A 555 -15.49 -9.66 -16.24
C ASN A 555 -14.39 -10.64 -15.79
N GLN A 556 -13.16 -10.18 -15.58
CA GLN A 556 -11.98 -11.04 -15.37
C GLN A 556 -11.51 -11.11 -13.90
N GLY A 557 -12.19 -10.42 -12.98
CA GLY A 557 -11.75 -10.28 -11.60
C GLY A 557 -12.13 -11.44 -10.66
N LEU A 558 -11.29 -11.67 -9.65
CA LEU A 558 -11.48 -12.66 -8.58
C LEU A 558 -12.07 -12.05 -7.30
N SER A 559 -12.60 -12.87 -6.40
CA SER A 559 -12.78 -12.45 -5.00
C SER A 559 -11.42 -12.27 -4.30
N GLU A 560 -11.39 -11.52 -3.19
CA GLU A 560 -10.16 -11.33 -2.41
C GLU A 560 -9.58 -12.64 -1.88
N LEU A 561 -10.44 -13.59 -1.52
CA LEU A 561 -10.01 -14.91 -1.03
C LEU A 561 -9.43 -15.76 -2.16
N GLU A 562 -10.02 -15.74 -3.34
CA GLU A 562 -9.48 -16.43 -4.52
C GLU A 562 -8.12 -15.86 -4.91
N GLN A 563 -7.96 -14.52 -4.92
CA GLN A 563 -6.67 -13.87 -5.17
C GLN A 563 -5.61 -14.35 -4.17
N ALA A 564 -5.93 -14.41 -2.88
CA ALA A 564 -5.03 -14.91 -1.84
C ALA A 564 -4.59 -16.36 -2.08
N GLN A 565 -5.55 -17.24 -2.38
CA GLN A 565 -5.29 -18.66 -2.68
C GLN A 565 -4.47 -18.84 -3.95
N TYR A 566 -4.71 -18.02 -4.98
CA TYR A 566 -3.99 -18.10 -6.24
C TYR A 566 -2.55 -17.63 -6.08
N LEU A 567 -2.32 -16.52 -5.41
CA LEU A 567 -0.97 -16.03 -5.12
C LEU A 567 -0.15 -17.04 -4.31
N GLN A 568 -0.72 -17.60 -3.24
CA GLN A 568 -0.03 -18.63 -2.45
C GLN A 568 0.37 -19.84 -3.31
N ARG A 569 -0.58 -20.39 -4.08
CA ARG A 569 -0.34 -21.55 -4.95
C ARG A 569 0.63 -21.22 -6.08
N ALA A 570 0.61 -20.00 -6.61
CA ALA A 570 1.56 -19.54 -7.62
C ALA A 570 3.00 -19.54 -7.09
N TYR A 571 3.23 -18.97 -5.91
CA TYR A 571 4.56 -19.00 -5.27
C TYR A 571 4.99 -20.43 -4.95
N GLN A 572 4.10 -21.28 -4.42
CA GLN A 572 4.39 -22.71 -4.20
C GLN A 572 4.81 -23.40 -5.51
N LYS A 573 4.06 -23.17 -6.59
CA LYS A 573 4.35 -23.73 -7.91
C LYS A 573 5.70 -23.26 -8.46
N ILE A 574 6.02 -21.97 -8.37
CA ILE A 574 7.32 -21.44 -8.80
C ILE A 574 8.45 -22.16 -8.06
N GLN A 575 8.35 -22.28 -6.74
CA GLN A 575 9.40 -22.89 -5.91
C GLN A 575 9.57 -24.40 -6.16
N THR A 576 8.48 -25.11 -6.49
CA THR A 576 8.47 -26.57 -6.59
C THR A 576 8.70 -27.06 -8.02
N ASP A 577 8.05 -26.44 -9.01
CA ASP A 577 8.05 -26.92 -10.39
C ASP A 577 9.11 -26.23 -11.25
N TRP A 578 9.51 -25.00 -10.92
CA TRP A 578 10.34 -24.15 -11.77
C TRP A 578 11.61 -23.64 -11.07
N PRO A 579 12.55 -24.53 -10.70
CA PRO A 579 13.79 -24.15 -10.03
C PRO A 579 14.73 -23.26 -10.87
N TRP A 580 14.41 -23.06 -12.16
CA TRP A 580 15.10 -22.14 -13.08
C TRP A 580 14.51 -20.71 -13.06
N VAL A 581 13.48 -20.46 -12.24
CA VAL A 581 13.01 -19.11 -11.91
C VAL A 581 13.70 -18.66 -10.63
N GLU A 582 14.41 -17.53 -10.70
CA GLU A 582 15.18 -17.01 -9.55
C GLU A 582 14.52 -15.81 -8.86
N ALA A 583 13.55 -15.17 -9.52
CA ALA A 583 12.85 -14.01 -9.00
C ALA A 583 11.38 -13.98 -9.44
N ALA A 584 10.51 -13.50 -8.57
CA ALA A 584 9.13 -13.17 -8.90
C ALA A 584 8.69 -11.86 -8.23
N PHE A 585 8.10 -10.96 -9.02
CA PHE A 585 7.66 -9.65 -8.59
C PHE A 585 6.13 -9.56 -8.63
N LEU A 586 5.53 -9.35 -7.46
CA LEU A 586 4.10 -9.09 -7.34
C LEU A 586 3.74 -7.75 -8.00
N PHE A 587 2.77 -7.78 -8.89
CA PHE A 587 2.02 -6.61 -9.34
C PHE A 587 0.66 -6.68 -8.64
N ASN A 588 0.41 -5.93 -7.57
CA ASN A 588 1.31 -4.98 -6.88
C ASN A 588 0.95 -4.87 -5.37
N LEU A 589 1.70 -4.10 -4.58
CA LEU A 589 1.36 -3.91 -3.16
C LEU A 589 0.15 -2.99 -2.99
N ASP A 590 0.21 -1.79 -3.57
CA ASP A 590 -0.53 -0.62 -3.07
C ASP A 590 -0.96 0.36 -4.16
N PHE A 591 -1.10 -0.08 -5.41
CA PHE A 591 -1.58 0.81 -6.49
C PHE A 591 -3.03 1.26 -6.28
N SER A 592 -3.76 0.61 -5.37
CA SER A 592 -5.04 1.11 -4.83
C SER A 592 -4.90 2.49 -4.17
N LEU A 593 -3.71 2.89 -3.70
CA LEU A 593 -3.43 4.21 -3.12
C LEU A 593 -2.96 5.26 -4.15
N ALA A 594 -2.60 4.82 -5.36
CA ALA A 594 -1.94 5.67 -6.33
C ALA A 594 -2.88 6.80 -6.83
N PRO A 595 -2.51 8.08 -6.67
CA PRO A 595 -3.40 9.20 -7.04
C PRO A 595 -3.61 9.36 -8.55
N TRP A 596 -2.75 8.75 -9.38
CA TRP A 596 -2.93 8.75 -10.83
C TRP A 596 -3.77 7.57 -11.34
N TYR A 597 -4.12 6.60 -10.48
CA TYR A 597 -5.04 5.54 -10.84
C TYR A 597 -6.44 5.82 -10.28
N LYS A 598 -7.42 6.00 -11.18
CA LYS A 598 -8.83 6.15 -10.79
C LYS A 598 -9.46 4.80 -10.46
N ALA A 599 -10.58 4.81 -9.73
CA ALA A 599 -11.28 3.59 -9.31
C ALA A 599 -11.69 2.66 -10.46
N ASN A 600 -11.95 3.20 -11.65
CA ASN A 600 -12.27 2.43 -12.86
C ASN A 600 -11.05 1.92 -13.65
N GLN A 601 -9.83 2.03 -13.11
CA GLN A 601 -8.62 1.54 -13.77
C GLN A 601 -8.14 0.22 -13.15
N GLN A 602 -7.92 -0.78 -14.02
CA GLN A 602 -7.60 -2.16 -13.64
C GLN A 602 -6.37 -2.28 -12.70
N MET A 603 -5.38 -1.39 -12.82
CA MET A 603 -4.13 -1.47 -12.07
C MET A 603 -4.34 -1.39 -10.55
N ARG A 604 -5.40 -0.71 -10.07
CA ARG A 604 -5.74 -0.66 -8.63
C ARG A 604 -6.18 -2.00 -8.08
N TRP A 605 -6.77 -2.85 -8.92
CA TRP A 605 -7.46 -4.07 -8.50
C TRP A 605 -6.53 -5.28 -8.39
N TYR A 606 -5.26 -5.11 -8.76
CA TYR A 606 -4.19 -6.06 -8.47
C TYR A 606 -3.56 -5.87 -7.07
N ALA A 607 -3.79 -4.72 -6.43
CA ALA A 607 -3.16 -4.38 -5.16
C ALA A 607 -3.61 -5.31 -4.04
N ILE A 608 -2.68 -5.74 -3.19
CA ILE A 608 -2.98 -6.55 -1.98
C ILE A 608 -3.23 -5.69 -0.73
N LEU A 609 -3.18 -4.36 -0.86
CA LEU A 609 -3.68 -3.39 0.12
C LEU A 609 -4.94 -2.69 -0.41
N ASN A 610 -5.78 -2.27 0.53
CA ASN A 610 -6.94 -1.41 0.30
C ASN A 610 -6.52 0.08 0.18
N PRO A 611 -7.32 0.98 -0.43
CA PRO A 611 -7.12 2.43 -0.46
C PRO A 611 -7.04 3.09 0.92
N ASP A 612 -7.58 2.45 1.96
CA ASP A 612 -7.43 2.89 3.36
C ASP A 612 -6.17 2.30 4.04
N ARG A 613 -5.28 1.65 3.26
CA ARG A 613 -4.05 0.97 3.67
C ARG A 613 -4.26 -0.31 4.50
N THR A 614 -5.49 -0.75 4.72
CA THR A 614 -5.75 -2.01 5.43
C THR A 614 -5.32 -3.22 4.57
N PRO A 615 -4.82 -4.31 5.17
CA PRO A 615 -4.38 -5.47 4.42
C PRO A 615 -5.56 -6.29 3.89
N ARG A 616 -5.46 -6.73 2.63
CA ARG A 616 -6.38 -7.73 2.05
C ARG A 616 -6.00 -9.15 2.47
N PRO A 617 -6.88 -10.16 2.32
CA PRO A 617 -6.58 -11.57 2.55
C PRO A 617 -5.27 -12.05 1.89
N ALA A 618 -4.93 -11.56 0.70
CA ALA A 618 -3.70 -11.88 0.00
C ALA A 618 -2.44 -11.45 0.78
N TYR A 619 -2.45 -10.23 1.35
CA TYR A 619 -1.34 -9.73 2.17
C TYR A 619 -1.12 -10.62 3.40
N VAL A 620 -2.20 -10.92 4.13
CA VAL A 620 -2.14 -11.73 5.35
C VAL A 620 -1.69 -13.16 5.04
N THR A 621 -2.13 -13.71 3.91
CA THR A 621 -1.74 -15.06 3.45
C THR A 621 -0.26 -15.14 3.13
N LEU A 622 0.25 -14.18 2.34
CA LEU A 622 1.66 -14.13 1.96
C LEU A 622 2.58 -13.89 3.15
N ARG A 623 2.14 -13.13 4.16
CA ARG A 623 2.90 -12.92 5.39
C ARG A 623 3.10 -14.17 6.23
N LYS A 624 2.13 -15.08 6.24
CA LYS A 624 2.15 -16.32 7.02
C LYS A 624 2.92 -17.44 6.32
N TYR A 625 3.06 -17.34 4.99
CA TYR A 625 3.73 -18.29 4.12
C TYR A 625 5.23 -17.99 4.06
#